data_AF-T1D381-F1
#
_entry.id   AF-T1D381-F1
#
_cell.length_a   1.000
_cell.length_b   1.000
_cell.length_c   1.000
_cell.angle_alpha   90.00
_cell.angle_beta   90.00
_cell.angle_gamma   90.00
#
_symmetry.space_group_name_H-M   'P 1'
#
loop_
_entity.id
_entity.type
_entity.pdbx_description
1 polymer ?
#
loop_
_entity_poly.entity_id
_entity_poly.type
_entity_poly.pdbx_seq_one_letter_code
_entity_poly.pdbx_strand_id
1 'polypeptide(L)' 'RFARVRVVTAHDDRARAPEWLVIEWPRGDAEPLRYWLSTLPEATTFKALVGTIKGRWRIERDYLELKQELGLGHYE' A
#
# COMPACT_ATOMS: atom_id res chain seq x y z
N ARG A 1 8.57 -11.39 2.26
CA ARG A 1 7.34 -12.19 2.51
C ARG A 1 6.16 -11.25 2.41
N PHE A 2 5.03 -11.71 1.89
CA PHE A 2 3.79 -10.93 1.86
C PHE A 2 2.69 -11.69 2.60
N ALA A 3 1.84 -10.95 3.32
CA ALA A 3 0.60 -11.45 3.89
C ALA A 3 -0.56 -10.56 3.42
N ARG A 4 -1.78 -11.10 3.44
CA ARG A 4 -3.00 -10.32 3.20
C ARG A 4 -4.07 -10.67 4.21
N VAL A 5 -4.89 -9.68 4.58
CA VAL A 5 -6.07 -9.85 5.43
C VAL A 5 -7.18 -8.93 4.95
N ARG A 6 -8.43 -9.33 5.13
CA ARG A 6 -9.59 -8.47 4.89
C ARG A 6 -9.83 -7.64 6.14
N VAL A 7 -9.87 -6.32 5.99
CA VAL A 7 -10.10 -5.39 7.09
C VAL A 7 -11.28 -4.50 6.75
N VAL A 8 -12.08 -4.16 7.75
CA VAL A 8 -13.09 -3.10 7.64
C VAL A 8 -12.45 -1.86 8.24
N THR A 9 -12.16 -0.87 7.41
CA THR A 9 -11.70 0.43 7.88
C THR A 9 -12.92 1.23 8.35
N ALA A 10 -12.87 1.72 9.59
CA ALA A 10 -13.84 2.68 10.08
C ALA A 10 -13.28 4.08 9.83
N HIS A 11 -14.00 4.89 9.07
CA HIS A 11 -13.74 6.32 8.97
C HIS A 11 -15.04 7.03 9.32
N ASP A 12 -15.02 7.83 10.38
CA ASP A 12 -16.19 8.59 10.87
C ASP A 12 -17.38 7.70 11.34
N ASP A 13 -17.10 6.64 12.11
CA ASP A 13 -18.10 5.68 12.64
C ASP A 13 -18.97 4.95 11.60
N ARG A 14 -18.67 5.09 10.30
CA ARG A 14 -19.34 4.35 9.22
C ARG A 14 -18.47 3.18 8.76
N ALA A 15 -19.00 1.97 8.89
CA ALA A 15 -18.37 0.77 8.34
C ALA A 15 -18.27 0.88 6.81
N ARG A 16 -17.05 0.86 6.27
CA ARG A 16 -16.83 0.73 4.82
C ARG A 16 -16.96 -0.73 4.39
N ALA A 17 -17.18 -0.92 3.09
CA ALA A 17 -17.02 -2.23 2.49
C ALA A 17 -15.60 -2.74 2.81
N PRO A 18 -15.44 -4.03 3.16
CA PRO A 18 -14.15 -4.54 3.55
C PRO A 18 -13.11 -4.33 2.44
N GLU A 19 -11.87 -4.07 2.84
CA GLU A 19 -10.72 -3.79 1.98
C GLU A 19 -9.63 -4.83 2.21
N TRP A 20 -8.74 -4.99 1.23
CA TRP A 20 -7.55 -5.82 1.39
C TRP A 20 -6.45 -5.02 2.07
N LEU A 21 -5.98 -5.48 3.22
CA LEU A 21 -4.72 -5.06 3.81
C LEU A 21 -3.63 -6.04 3.39
N VAL A 22 -2.60 -5.55 2.72
CA VAL A 22 -1.40 -6.31 2.36
C VAL A 22 -0.24 -5.83 3.22
N ILE A 23 0.53 -6.78 3.72
CA ILE A 23 1.64 -6.54 4.64
C ILE A 23 2.89 -7.10 3.99
N GLU A 24 3.92 -6.27 3.81
CA GLU A 24 5.25 -6.73 3.41
C GLU A 24 6.11 -6.89 4.64
N TRP A 25 6.68 -8.07 4.72
CA TRP A 25 7.57 -8.49 5.78
C TRP A 25 8.91 -8.89 5.17
N PRO A 26 9.98 -8.10 5.34
CA PRO A 26 11.31 -8.46 4.90
C PRO A 26 11.74 -9.80 5.51
N ARG A 27 12.59 -10.56 4.81
CA ARG A 27 13.15 -11.78 5.42
C ARG A 27 14.21 -11.34 6.43
N GLY A 28 13.95 -11.56 7.71
CA GLY A 28 14.90 -11.31 8.80
C GLY A 28 14.38 -10.35 9.89
N ASP A 29 13.37 -9.55 9.58
CA ASP A 29 12.77 -8.62 10.55
C ASP A 29 11.73 -9.31 11.43
N ALA A 30 11.55 -8.82 12.66
CA ALA A 30 10.49 -9.25 13.56
C ALA A 30 9.17 -8.47 13.34
N GLU A 31 9.23 -7.37 12.59
CA GLU A 31 8.10 -6.48 12.35
C GLU A 31 7.86 -6.26 10.85
N PRO A 32 6.60 -6.03 10.44
CA PRO A 32 6.28 -5.68 9.06
C PRO A 32 6.84 -4.30 8.70
N LEU A 33 7.47 -4.21 7.53
CA LEU A 33 8.08 -2.98 7.05
C LEU A 33 7.05 -2.04 6.42
N ARG A 34 6.01 -2.61 5.79
CA ARG A 34 5.03 -1.84 5.00
C ARG A 34 3.65 -2.46 5.02
N TYR A 35 2.67 -1.57 4.93
CA TYR A 35 1.25 -1.87 4.89
C TYR A 35 0.62 -1.16 3.70
N TRP A 36 -0.29 -1.83 2.98
CA TRP A 36 -1.07 -1.23 1.90
C TRP A 36 -2.52 -1.63 1.98
N LEU A 37 -3.41 -0.67 1.71
CA LEU A 37 -4.83 -0.90 1.54
C LEU A 37 -5.21 -0.95 0.07
N SER A 38 -6.12 -1.87 -0.28
CA SER A 38 -6.64 -2.01 -1.63
C SER A 38 -8.14 -2.32 -1.62
N THR A 39 -8.87 -1.56 -2.43
CA THR A 39 -10.31 -1.73 -2.67
C THR A 39 -10.61 -2.79 -3.74
N LEU A 40 -9.60 -3.56 -4.18
CA LEU A 40 -9.79 -4.58 -5.21
C LEU A 40 -10.82 -5.64 -4.79
N PRO A 41 -11.57 -6.23 -5.73
CA PRO A 41 -12.57 -7.25 -5.44
C PRO A 41 -11.98 -8.44 -4.67
N GLU A 42 -12.81 -9.13 -3.89
CA GLU A 42 -12.37 -10.33 -3.17
C GLU A 42 -11.88 -11.46 -4.09
N ALA A 43 -12.49 -11.57 -5.28
CA ALA A 43 -12.08 -12.51 -6.33
C ALA A 43 -10.65 -12.25 -6.85
N THR A 44 -10.02 -11.14 -6.47
CA THR A 44 -8.66 -10.81 -6.88
C THR A 44 -7.65 -11.80 -6.29
N THR A 45 -6.86 -12.41 -7.17
CA THR A 45 -5.81 -13.33 -6.76
C THR A 45 -4.72 -12.60 -5.97
N PHE A 46 -4.07 -13.31 -5.05
CA PHE A 46 -3.00 -12.73 -4.24
C PHE A 46 -1.84 -12.19 -5.09
N LYS A 47 -1.50 -12.89 -6.19
CA LYS A 47 -0.46 -12.45 -7.13
C LYS A 47 -0.83 -11.13 -7.80
N ALA A 48 -2.09 -10.98 -8.23
CA ALA A 48 -2.57 -9.73 -8.82
C ALA A 48 -2.54 -8.60 -7.79
N LEU A 49 -2.98 -8.85 -6.55
CA LEU A 49 -2.97 -7.89 -5.45
C LEU A 49 -1.54 -7.36 -5.17
N VAL A 50 -0.57 -8.25 -5.01
CA VAL A 50 0.85 -7.88 -4.82
C VAL A 50 1.40 -7.18 -6.06
N GLY A 51 1.02 -7.61 -7.26
CA GLY A 51 1.40 -6.99 -8.52
C GLY A 51 0.92 -5.53 -8.63
N THR A 52 -0.35 -5.26 -8.31
CA THR A 52 -0.92 -3.91 -8.31
C THR A 52 -0.21 -3.00 -7.30
N ILE A 53 0.07 -3.51 -6.09
CA ILE A 53 0.75 -2.75 -5.04
C ILE A 53 2.19 -2.42 -5.45
N LYS A 54 2.95 -3.40 -5.95
CA LYS A 54 4.32 -3.17 -6.41
C LYS A 54 4.38 -2.26 -7.65
N GLY A 55 3.38 -2.36 -8.53
CA GLY A 55 3.23 -1.47 -9.68
C GLY A 55 2.99 -0.03 -9.26
N ARG A 56 2.05 0.22 -8.33
CA ARG A 56 1.83 1.54 -7.74
C ARG A 56 3.06 2.07 -7.05
N TRP A 57 3.73 1.25 -6.25
CA TRP A 57 4.93 1.68 -5.55
C TRP A 57 6.05 2.07 -6.51
N ARG A 58 6.20 1.39 -7.66
CA ARG A 58 7.15 1.83 -8.67
C ARG A 58 6.81 3.23 -9.18
N ILE A 59 5.53 3.54 -9.39
CA ILE A 59 5.06 4.87 -9.83
C ILE A 59 5.22 5.92 -8.72
N GLU A 60 4.86 5.62 -7.48
CA GLU A 60 4.99 6.56 -6.34
C GLU A 60 6.45 6.79 -5.95
N ARG A 61 7.31 5.77 -6.02
CA ARG A 61 8.75 5.93 -5.85
C ARG A 61 9.33 6.77 -6.98
N ASP A 62 8.97 6.50 -8.23
CA ASP A 62 9.42 7.28 -9.38
C ASP A 62 8.97 8.75 -9.25
N TYR A 63 7.75 8.99 -8.76
CA TYR A 63 7.28 10.35 -8.40
C TYR A 63 8.02 10.98 -7.23
N LEU A 64 8.47 10.21 -6.24
CA LEU A 64 9.24 10.70 -5.09
C LEU A 64 10.70 11.00 -5.49
N GLU A 65 11.29 10.19 -6.37
CA GLU A 65 12.62 10.45 -6.95
C GLU A 65 12.56 11.64 -7.94
N LEU A 66 11.51 11.75 -8.76
CA LEU A 66 11.27 12.90 -9.63
C LEU A 66 10.94 14.19 -8.84
N LYS A 67 10.32 14.08 -7.65
CA LYS A 67 10.15 15.20 -6.72
C LYS A 67 11.41 15.55 -5.92
N GLN A 68 12.42 14.69 -5.87
CA GLN A 68 13.74 15.06 -5.31
C GLN A 68 14.57 15.89 -6.30
N GLU A 69 14.31 15.80 -7.61
CA GLU A 69 14.97 16.67 -8.62
C GLU A 69 14.25 18.01 -8.85
N LEU A 70 13.01 18.16 -8.39
CA LEU A 70 12.28 19.42 -8.37
C LEU A 70 12.12 19.88 -6.92
N GLY A 71 13.21 20.46 -6.40
CA GLY A 71 13.28 21.08 -5.08
C GLY A 71 12.15 22.08 -4.87
N LEU A 72 11.09 21.64 -4.20
CA LEU A 72 10.11 22.52 -3.58
C LEU A 72 10.68 23.00 -2.25
N GLY A 73 11.74 23.81 -2.36
CA GLY A 73 12.14 24.73 -1.31
C GLY A 73 11.09 25.83 -1.23
N HIS A 74 10.55 26.01 -0.02
CA HIS A 74 9.68 27.09 0.42
C HIS A 74 8.32 27.24 -0.27
N TYR A 75 7.28 26.88 0.49
CA TYR A 75 6.22 27.85 0.76
C TYR A 75 6.19 28.06 2.27
N GLU A 76 6.72 29.20 2.71
CA GLU A 76 6.36 29.84 3.99
C GLU A 76 5.01 30.55 3.83
#